data_AF-A0A812M168-F1
#
_entry.id   AF-A0A812M168-F1
#
_cell.length_a   1.000
_cell.length_b   1.000
_cell.length_c   1.000
_cell.angle_alpha   90.00
_cell.angle_beta   90.00
_cell.angle_gamma   90.00
#
_symmetry.space_group_name_H-M   'P 1'
#
loop_
_entity.id
_entity.type
_entity.pdbx_description
1 polymer ?
#
loop_
_entity_poly.entity_id
_entity_poly.type
_entity_poly.pdbx_seq_one_letter_code
_entity_poly.pdbx_strand_id
1 'polypeptide(L)'
;MLAASKYEEDNLNNGHTAVWGSFYCVATHRWGYACCLLCDRHAECGKVEVPALEGPSGSTDASEGRGDIGRAQASTTNVANDAEEAAPNSARCAAELARILATGPKKPFEVLGLSPSNATCYAVRNAFRRLALLVHPDKNPGDEERCHRALLRAQGAREAALALLSAPPAAAVAEKPEKPRPTVSRPRERAPGKEPQKRSDFESAEAFVVHALQYVLDEWYRFVDLALGGPDAQKRKEASARRAATAAAATGGAEGVLRSEVALQQTTKSVKALSKLLGNQELGSEIVAKVERVCRGMLEKEYAHANQAYMDLAIGNKAWHTEVPTLMEGGMDGLTGIERGRMWKQ
;
A
#
# COMPACT_ATOMS: atom_id res chain seq x y z
N MET A 1 19.63 -14.81 -13.50
CA MET A 1 18.75 -14.32 -14.58
C MET A 1 17.34 -14.34 -14.04
N LEU A 2 16.66 -13.19 -13.97
CA LEU A 2 15.24 -13.14 -13.58
C LEU A 2 14.42 -13.77 -14.73
N ALA A 3 13.52 -14.68 -14.39
CA ALA A 3 12.61 -15.26 -15.38
C ALA A 3 11.81 -14.12 -16.03
N ALA A 4 11.86 -14.02 -17.35
CA ALA A 4 11.01 -13.11 -18.10
C ALA A 4 9.55 -13.42 -17.72
N SER A 5 8.75 -12.38 -17.46
CA SER A 5 7.32 -12.59 -17.25
C SER A 5 6.76 -13.28 -18.49
N LYS A 6 5.93 -14.31 -18.27
CA LYS A 6 5.34 -15.13 -19.35
C LYS A 6 4.41 -14.31 -20.26
N TYR A 7 4.07 -13.09 -19.85
CA TYR A 7 3.15 -12.21 -20.52
C TYR A 7 3.93 -11.05 -21.11
N GLU A 8 3.66 -10.78 -22.38
CA GLU A 8 4.16 -9.59 -23.05
C GLU A 8 3.50 -8.37 -22.39
N GLU A 9 4.25 -7.73 -21.49
CA GLU A 9 3.83 -6.47 -20.86
C GLU A 9 3.86 -5.36 -21.92
N ASP A 10 3.03 -4.34 -21.73
CA ASP A 10 2.94 -3.18 -22.62
C ASP A 10 2.51 -3.47 -24.07
N ASN A 11 1.67 -4.49 -24.28
CA ASN A 11 1.11 -4.74 -25.61
C ASN A 11 0.10 -3.65 -26.02
N LEU A 12 0.56 -2.73 -26.88
CA LEU A 12 -0.19 -1.61 -27.41
C LEU A 12 -0.91 -2.03 -28.70
N ASN A 13 -2.11 -2.58 -28.57
CA ASN A 13 -2.94 -2.96 -29.70
C ASN A 13 -3.59 -1.74 -30.37
N ASN A 14 -3.93 -1.85 -31.66
CA ASN A 14 -4.80 -0.92 -32.40
C ASN A 14 -4.41 0.58 -32.32
N GLY A 15 -3.11 0.87 -32.23
CA GLY A 15 -2.57 2.23 -32.24
C GLY A 15 -2.71 3.00 -30.92
N HIS A 16 -3.12 2.36 -29.82
CA HIS A 16 -3.22 3.02 -28.52
C HIS A 16 -1.84 3.32 -27.92
N THR A 17 -1.74 4.39 -27.13
CA THR A 17 -0.53 4.74 -26.35
C THR A 17 -0.62 4.31 -24.88
N ALA A 18 -1.70 3.60 -24.52
CA ALA A 18 -1.92 3.03 -23.20
C ALA A 18 -2.48 1.61 -23.34
N VAL A 19 -2.20 0.74 -22.36
CA VAL A 19 -2.70 -0.64 -22.33
C VAL A 19 -4.20 -0.70 -21.98
N TRP A 20 -4.88 -1.76 -22.43
CA TRP A 20 -6.28 -2.01 -22.07
C TRP A 20 -6.43 -2.21 -20.56
N GLY A 21 -7.35 -1.47 -19.93
CA GLY A 21 -7.51 -1.48 -18.46
C GLY A 21 -6.77 -0.37 -17.73
N SER A 22 -6.08 0.52 -18.46
CA SER A 22 -5.48 1.73 -17.91
C SER A 22 -6.51 2.80 -17.48
N PHE A 23 -7.76 2.66 -17.90
CA PHE A 23 -8.87 3.55 -17.55
C PHE A 23 -10.13 2.76 -17.16
N TYR A 24 -10.92 3.28 -16.22
CA TYR A 24 -12.22 2.73 -15.82
C TYR A 24 -13.31 3.80 -15.93
N CYS A 25 -14.27 3.60 -16.83
CA CYS A 25 -15.40 4.50 -17.03
C CYS A 25 -16.49 4.22 -15.99
N VAL A 26 -16.68 5.16 -15.06
CA VAL A 26 -17.69 5.03 -13.99
C VAL A 26 -19.12 5.01 -14.55
N ALA A 27 -19.40 5.78 -15.62
CA ALA A 27 -20.74 5.89 -16.19
C ALA A 27 -21.22 4.57 -16.81
N THR A 28 -20.33 3.82 -17.44
CA THR A 28 -20.65 2.55 -18.14
C THR A 28 -20.20 1.32 -17.37
N HIS A 29 -19.49 1.50 -16.24
CA HIS A 29 -18.87 0.43 -15.46
C HIS A 29 -17.98 -0.51 -16.30
N ARG A 30 -17.21 0.06 -17.24
CA ARG A 30 -16.33 -0.69 -18.16
C ARG A 30 -14.90 -0.20 -18.09
N TRP A 31 -13.96 -1.11 -18.29
CA TRP A 31 -12.54 -0.81 -18.48
C TRP A 31 -12.30 -0.33 -19.92
N GLY A 32 -11.29 0.52 -20.09
CA GLY A 32 -10.94 1.13 -21.36
C GLY A 32 -9.47 1.53 -21.46
N TYR A 33 -9.15 2.27 -22.51
CA TYR A 33 -7.82 2.84 -22.77
C TYR A 33 -7.74 4.26 -22.21
N ALA A 34 -6.69 4.58 -21.42
CA ALA A 34 -6.50 5.91 -20.86
C ALA A 34 -6.18 7.00 -21.90
N CYS A 35 -5.63 6.62 -23.05
CA CYS A 35 -5.23 7.58 -24.09
C CYS A 35 -6.42 8.22 -24.83
N CYS A 36 -7.52 7.50 -25.01
CA CYS A 36 -8.68 7.95 -25.78
C CYS A 36 -10.01 7.82 -25.03
N LEU A 37 -9.99 7.24 -23.81
CA LEU A 37 -11.15 6.96 -22.96
C LEU A 37 -12.18 5.99 -23.58
N LEU A 38 -11.83 5.31 -24.69
CA LEU A 38 -12.68 4.31 -25.31
C LEU A 38 -12.76 3.05 -24.44
N CYS A 39 -13.99 2.55 -24.28
CA CYS A 39 -14.31 1.36 -23.50
C CYS A 39 -14.61 0.13 -24.38
N ASP A 40 -14.14 0.14 -25.63
CA ASP A 40 -14.14 -1.01 -26.54
C ASP A 40 -12.70 -1.46 -26.79
N ARG A 41 -12.43 -2.75 -26.53
CA ARG A 41 -11.09 -3.35 -26.62
C ARG A 41 -10.58 -3.37 -28.05
N HIS A 42 -11.48 -3.46 -29.03
CA HIS A 42 -11.13 -3.58 -30.43
C HIS A 42 -11.15 -2.25 -31.20
N ALA A 43 -11.49 -1.14 -30.53
CA ALA A 43 -11.45 0.16 -31.17
C ALA A 43 -10.02 0.61 -31.51
N GLU A 44 -9.86 1.33 -32.62
CA GLU A 44 -8.58 1.93 -33.02
C GLU A 44 -8.40 3.34 -32.41
N CYS A 45 -7.21 3.63 -31.91
CA CYS A 45 -6.89 4.94 -31.36
C CYS A 45 -6.84 5.99 -32.48
N GLY A 46 -7.56 7.10 -32.33
CA GLY A 46 -7.48 8.25 -33.25
C GLY A 46 -8.52 8.30 -34.38
N LYS A 47 -9.46 7.34 -34.45
CA LYS A 47 -10.58 7.39 -35.41
C LYS A 47 -11.92 7.87 -34.82
N VAL A 48 -11.89 8.51 -33.66
CA VAL A 48 -13.11 9.15 -33.14
C VAL A 48 -13.22 10.52 -33.80
N GLU A 49 -13.75 10.55 -35.03
CA GLU A 49 -14.52 11.71 -35.46
C GLU A 49 -15.62 11.88 -34.42
N VAL A 50 -15.57 12.97 -33.65
CA VAL A 50 -16.54 13.27 -32.60
C VAL A 50 -17.90 13.33 -33.29
N PRO A 51 -18.82 12.37 -33.07
CA PRO A 51 -20.09 12.39 -33.79
C PRO A 51 -20.92 13.53 -33.21
N ALA A 52 -21.28 14.50 -34.05
CA ALA A 52 -22.35 15.43 -33.71
C ALA A 52 -23.62 14.60 -33.42
N LEU A 53 -24.21 14.84 -32.26
CA LEU A 53 -25.48 14.24 -31.82
C LEU A 53 -26.58 14.50 -32.86
N GLU A 54 -26.84 13.54 -33.74
CA GLU A 54 -28.07 13.46 -34.54
C GLU A 54 -28.67 12.04 -34.45
N GLY A 55 -30.00 11.99 -34.51
CA GLY A 55 -30.87 10.96 -33.96
C GLY A 55 -30.92 9.61 -34.68
N PRO A 56 -31.72 8.67 -34.16
CA PRO A 56 -31.63 7.25 -34.54
C PRO A 56 -32.46 6.94 -35.78
N SER A 57 -31.87 6.18 -36.70
CA SER A 57 -32.62 5.42 -37.70
C SER A 57 -31.89 4.12 -38.10
N GLY A 58 -32.59 2.99 -37.93
CA GLY A 58 -32.65 1.89 -38.91
C GLY A 58 -31.50 0.86 -39.05
N SER A 59 -31.57 -0.19 -38.23
CA SER A 59 -31.51 -1.65 -38.53
C SER A 59 -30.60 -2.29 -39.62
N THR A 60 -29.91 -3.37 -39.16
CA THR A 60 -29.57 -4.70 -39.77
C THR A 60 -28.54 -4.75 -40.92
N ASP A 61 -27.57 -5.68 -40.99
CA ASP A 61 -27.61 -7.12 -40.68
C ASP A 61 -26.19 -7.78 -40.60
N ALA A 62 -26.15 -8.94 -39.92
CA ALA A 62 -25.27 -10.13 -40.01
C ALA A 62 -23.72 -10.07 -40.20
N SER A 63 -22.97 -10.77 -39.32
CA SER A 63 -22.28 -12.03 -39.68
C SER A 63 -21.46 -12.64 -38.52
N GLU A 64 -21.42 -13.97 -38.54
CA GLU A 64 -20.90 -14.92 -37.54
C GLU A 64 -19.36 -15.08 -37.58
N GLY A 65 -18.76 -15.53 -36.47
CA GLY A 65 -17.34 -15.92 -36.46
C GLY A 65 -16.88 -16.61 -35.16
N ARG A 66 -16.80 -17.95 -35.20
CA ARG A 66 -16.32 -18.89 -34.18
C ARG A 66 -14.85 -18.67 -33.75
N GLY A 67 -14.51 -19.10 -32.54
CA GLY A 67 -13.12 -19.33 -32.12
C GLY A 67 -12.97 -19.91 -30.71
N ASP A 68 -12.98 -21.23 -30.62
CA ASP A 68 -12.78 -22.08 -29.44
C ASP A 68 -11.29 -22.43 -29.27
N ILE A 69 -10.61 -22.03 -28.18
CA ILE A 69 -9.31 -22.62 -27.76
C ILE A 69 -9.12 -22.56 -26.23
N GLY A 70 -9.18 -23.73 -25.58
CA GLY A 70 -8.01 -24.29 -24.88
C GLY A 70 -7.65 -23.80 -23.47
N ARG A 71 -8.20 -24.52 -22.50
CA ARG A 71 -7.82 -24.67 -21.08
C ARG A 71 -6.40 -25.27 -20.87
N ALA A 72 -5.62 -24.74 -19.92
CA ALA A 72 -4.87 -25.46 -18.85
C ALA A 72 -3.65 -24.67 -18.31
N GLN A 73 -3.71 -24.23 -17.04
CA GLN A 73 -3.01 -24.76 -15.85
C GLN A 73 -1.61 -24.16 -15.58
N ALA A 74 -1.54 -23.32 -14.53
CA ALA A 74 -0.31 -22.97 -13.84
C ALA A 74 -0.39 -23.53 -12.40
N SER A 75 0.62 -24.31 -12.04
CA SER A 75 0.82 -24.93 -10.73
C SER A 75 1.71 -24.01 -9.89
N THR A 76 1.28 -23.71 -8.67
CA THR A 76 2.00 -22.91 -7.67
C THR A 76 2.21 -23.74 -6.41
N THR A 77 3.43 -23.74 -5.88
CA THR A 77 3.78 -24.30 -4.56
C THR A 77 4.37 -23.23 -3.64
N ASN A 78 3.76 -23.11 -2.45
CA ASN A 78 4.35 -23.03 -1.09
C ASN A 78 3.46 -22.13 -0.18
N VAL A 79 2.62 -22.70 0.71
CA VAL A 79 2.92 -23.23 2.08
C VAL A 79 3.39 -22.08 2.99
N ALA A 80 2.66 -21.61 4.02
CA ALA A 80 1.98 -22.36 5.07
C ALA A 80 0.73 -21.65 5.63
N ASN A 81 -0.35 -22.42 5.76
CA ASN A 81 -1.42 -22.28 6.75
C ASN A 81 -2.18 -23.62 6.73
N ASP A 82 -1.53 -24.66 7.25
CA ASP A 82 -2.10 -26.00 7.45
C ASP A 82 -2.60 -26.04 8.91
N ALA A 83 -3.87 -26.31 9.23
CA ALA A 83 -4.53 -27.57 8.93
C ALA A 83 -6.06 -27.41 8.90
N GLU A 84 -6.60 -26.86 7.80
CA GLU A 84 -8.01 -27.02 7.44
C GLU A 84 -8.04 -27.44 5.97
N GLU A 85 -8.18 -28.76 5.80
CA GLU A 85 -8.37 -29.55 4.58
C GLU A 85 -8.65 -28.74 3.30
N ALA A 86 -7.74 -28.79 2.33
CA ALA A 86 -7.75 -28.01 1.10
C ALA A 86 -8.93 -28.39 0.17
N ALA A 87 -10.13 -27.92 0.49
CA ALA A 87 -11.26 -27.97 -0.42
C ALA A 87 -10.88 -27.26 -1.73
N PRO A 88 -11.31 -27.78 -2.89
CA PRO A 88 -11.05 -27.13 -4.17
C PRO A 88 -11.55 -25.68 -4.14
N ASN A 89 -10.84 -24.76 -4.78
CA ASN A 89 -11.18 -23.33 -4.76
C ASN A 89 -12.67 -23.05 -5.10
N SER A 90 -13.29 -23.90 -5.92
CA SER A 90 -14.72 -23.87 -6.23
C SER A 90 -15.62 -24.11 -5.01
N ALA A 91 -15.29 -25.08 -4.15
CA ALA A 91 -16.05 -25.37 -2.93
C ALA A 91 -15.93 -24.23 -1.91
N ARG A 92 -14.73 -23.65 -1.77
CA ARG A 92 -14.50 -22.46 -0.92
C ARG A 92 -15.29 -21.25 -1.45
N CYS A 93 -15.29 -21.05 -2.77
CA CYS A 93 -16.09 -19.99 -3.39
C CYS A 93 -17.59 -20.22 -3.13
N ALA A 94 -18.11 -21.42 -3.36
CA ALA A 94 -19.52 -21.74 -3.14
C ALA A 94 -19.95 -21.51 -1.68
N ALA A 95 -19.12 -21.92 -0.71
CA ALA A 95 -19.38 -21.68 0.71
C ALA A 95 -19.40 -20.17 1.05
N GLU A 96 -18.47 -19.39 0.50
CA GLU A 96 -18.44 -17.95 0.71
C GLU A 96 -19.59 -17.21 0.03
N LEU A 97 -19.99 -17.62 -1.18
CA LEU A 97 -21.17 -17.10 -1.84
C LEU A 97 -22.42 -17.32 -1.00
N ALA A 98 -22.63 -18.54 -0.49
CA ALA A 98 -23.76 -18.86 0.37
C ALA A 98 -23.75 -18.00 1.64
N ARG A 99 -22.60 -17.83 2.29
CA ARG A 99 -22.46 -17.00 3.50
C ARG A 99 -22.74 -15.52 3.23
N ILE A 100 -22.16 -14.93 2.18
CA ILE A 100 -22.34 -13.51 1.82
C ILE A 100 -23.82 -13.22 1.51
N LEU A 101 -24.46 -14.09 0.73
CA LEU A 101 -25.85 -13.92 0.31
C LEU A 101 -26.86 -14.16 1.45
N ALA A 102 -26.55 -15.07 2.39
CA ALA A 102 -27.38 -15.30 3.58
C ALA A 102 -27.24 -14.19 4.63
N THR A 103 -26.12 -13.44 4.61
CA THR A 103 -25.88 -12.39 5.61
C THR A 103 -26.73 -11.14 5.32
N GLY A 104 -27.50 -10.70 6.33
CA GLY A 104 -28.37 -9.53 6.23
C GLY A 104 -27.59 -8.21 5.98
N PRO A 105 -28.23 -7.19 5.35
CA PRO A 105 -27.54 -5.97 4.90
C PRO A 105 -27.02 -5.12 6.05
N LYS A 106 -27.64 -5.24 7.23
CA LYS A 106 -27.34 -4.46 8.43
C LYS A 106 -26.08 -4.93 9.16
N LYS A 107 -25.38 -5.95 8.65
CA LYS A 107 -24.21 -6.55 9.29
C LYS A 107 -22.97 -6.49 8.40
N PRO A 108 -22.44 -5.29 8.13
CA PRO A 108 -21.37 -5.10 7.14
C PRO A 108 -20.08 -5.85 7.52
N PHE A 109 -19.72 -5.91 8.80
CA PHE A 109 -18.54 -6.66 9.26
C PHE A 109 -18.71 -8.18 9.09
N GLU A 110 -19.91 -8.72 9.33
CA GLU A 110 -20.19 -10.15 9.17
C GLU A 110 -20.10 -10.55 7.68
N VAL A 111 -20.63 -9.74 6.76
CA VAL A 111 -20.47 -9.97 5.30
C VAL A 111 -18.99 -10.09 4.91
N LEU A 112 -18.14 -9.24 5.47
CA LEU A 112 -16.69 -9.22 5.22
C LEU A 112 -15.90 -10.30 6.00
N GLY A 113 -16.55 -11.07 6.87
CA GLY A 113 -15.87 -12.06 7.72
C GLY A 113 -14.97 -11.41 8.78
N LEU A 114 -15.38 -10.26 9.32
CA LEU A 114 -14.65 -9.51 10.35
C LEU A 114 -15.45 -9.40 11.64
N SER A 115 -14.75 -9.41 12.78
CA SER A 115 -15.33 -9.03 14.08
C SER A 115 -15.36 -7.50 14.21
N PRO A 116 -16.48 -6.88 14.63
CA PRO A 116 -16.55 -5.43 14.86
C PRO A 116 -15.50 -4.90 15.85
N SER A 117 -15.11 -5.70 16.86
CA SER A 117 -14.16 -5.28 17.91
C SER A 117 -12.76 -5.00 17.38
N ASN A 118 -12.38 -5.68 16.30
CA ASN A 118 -11.03 -5.64 15.71
C ASN A 118 -11.06 -5.09 14.29
N ALA A 119 -12.21 -4.58 13.83
CA ALA A 119 -12.39 -4.09 12.48
C ALA A 119 -11.75 -2.72 12.33
N THR A 120 -10.83 -2.61 11.38
CA THR A 120 -10.12 -1.36 11.09
C THR A 120 -10.24 -1.02 9.61
N CYS A 121 -10.00 0.23 9.23
CA CYS A 121 -10.15 0.66 7.83
C CYS A 121 -9.26 -0.16 6.86
N TYR A 122 -8.07 -0.58 7.32
CA TYR A 122 -7.21 -1.49 6.57
C TYR A 122 -7.82 -2.91 6.48
N ALA A 123 -8.25 -3.49 7.61
CA ALA A 123 -8.82 -4.84 7.64
C ALA A 123 -10.06 -4.96 6.72
N VAL A 124 -10.92 -3.93 6.70
CA VAL A 124 -12.10 -3.86 5.83
C VAL A 124 -11.72 -3.88 4.35
N ARG A 125 -10.74 -3.06 3.93
CA ARG A 125 -10.26 -3.02 2.54
C ARG A 125 -9.61 -4.34 2.13
N ASN A 126 -8.79 -4.91 3.01
CA ASN A 126 -8.11 -6.19 2.74
C ASN A 126 -9.11 -7.36 2.65
N ALA A 127 -10.09 -7.42 3.56
CA ALA A 127 -11.16 -8.43 3.52
C ALA A 127 -11.96 -8.35 2.22
N PHE A 128 -12.37 -7.15 1.80
CA PHE A 128 -13.03 -6.95 0.51
C PHE A 128 -12.18 -7.42 -0.67
N ARG A 129 -10.88 -7.09 -0.70
CA ARG A 129 -9.97 -7.54 -1.78
C ARG A 129 -9.89 -9.07 -1.86
N ARG A 130 -9.76 -9.75 -0.72
CA ARG A 130 -9.74 -11.23 -0.69
C ARG A 130 -11.03 -11.83 -1.22
N LEU A 131 -12.19 -11.30 -0.79
CA LEU A 131 -13.48 -11.75 -1.29
C LEU A 131 -13.62 -11.50 -2.80
N ALA A 132 -13.29 -10.30 -3.28
CA ALA A 132 -13.40 -9.95 -4.69
C ALA A 132 -12.57 -10.87 -5.60
N LEU A 133 -11.39 -11.30 -5.14
CA LEU A 133 -10.55 -12.25 -5.87
C LEU A 133 -11.09 -13.68 -5.87
N LEU A 134 -11.79 -14.07 -4.79
CA LEU A 134 -12.37 -15.40 -4.63
C LEU A 134 -13.67 -15.55 -5.43
N VAL A 135 -14.57 -14.57 -5.32
CA VAL A 135 -15.91 -14.59 -5.94
C VAL A 135 -15.98 -13.84 -7.27
N HIS A 136 -14.86 -13.64 -7.97
CA HIS A 136 -14.87 -12.96 -9.26
C HIS A 136 -15.62 -13.81 -10.31
N PRO A 137 -16.54 -13.24 -11.12
CA PRO A 137 -17.27 -13.99 -12.14
C PRO A 137 -16.36 -14.77 -13.11
N ASP A 138 -15.31 -14.13 -13.62
CA ASP A 138 -14.36 -14.76 -14.57
C ASP A 138 -13.65 -16.01 -14.02
N LYS A 139 -13.51 -16.11 -12.69
CA LYS A 139 -12.84 -17.25 -12.04
C LYS A 139 -13.81 -18.37 -11.66
N ASN A 140 -15.11 -18.12 -11.76
CA ASN A 140 -16.18 -19.02 -11.31
C ASN A 140 -17.25 -19.17 -12.40
N PRO A 141 -16.88 -19.78 -13.55
CA PRO A 141 -17.83 -19.99 -14.64
C PRO A 141 -18.98 -20.90 -14.18
N GLY A 142 -20.21 -20.59 -14.61
CA GLY A 142 -21.45 -21.26 -14.21
C GLY A 142 -22.15 -20.70 -12.97
N ASP A 143 -21.47 -19.85 -12.18
CA ASP A 143 -22.04 -19.15 -11.01
C ASP A 143 -21.92 -17.62 -11.15
N GLU A 144 -21.82 -17.09 -12.37
CA GLU A 144 -21.47 -15.69 -12.66
C GLU A 144 -22.46 -14.72 -12.01
N GLU A 145 -23.76 -15.00 -12.11
CA GLU A 145 -24.81 -14.15 -11.55
C GLU A 145 -24.74 -14.12 -10.01
N ARG A 146 -24.50 -15.27 -9.38
CA ARG A 146 -24.35 -15.37 -7.92
C ARG A 146 -23.11 -14.63 -7.45
N CYS A 147 -22.00 -14.80 -8.17
CA CYS A 147 -20.74 -14.09 -7.96
C CYS A 147 -20.93 -12.57 -8.05
N HIS A 148 -21.60 -12.10 -9.10
CA HIS A 148 -21.88 -10.69 -9.30
C HIS A 148 -22.71 -10.09 -8.14
N ARG A 149 -23.81 -10.76 -7.76
CA ARG A 149 -24.63 -10.32 -6.62
C ARG A 149 -23.86 -10.31 -5.30
N ALA A 150 -23.04 -11.33 -5.04
CA ALA A 150 -22.21 -11.39 -3.84
C ALA A 150 -21.15 -10.28 -3.83
N LEU A 151 -20.57 -9.93 -4.98
CA LEU A 151 -19.59 -8.85 -5.08
C LEU A 151 -20.22 -7.48 -4.80
N LEU A 152 -21.40 -7.19 -5.38
CA LEU A 152 -22.17 -5.97 -5.06
C LEU A 152 -22.51 -5.89 -3.57
N ARG A 153 -22.86 -7.02 -2.97
CA ARG A 153 -23.14 -7.12 -1.54
C ARG A 153 -21.91 -6.83 -0.68
N ALA A 154 -20.77 -7.43 -1.04
CA ALA A 154 -19.50 -7.20 -0.36
C ALA A 154 -19.03 -5.74 -0.50
N GLN A 155 -19.30 -5.10 -1.65
CA GLN A 155 -19.00 -3.68 -1.88
C GLN A 155 -19.84 -2.79 -0.96
N GLY A 156 -21.17 -2.99 -0.92
CA GLY A 156 -22.03 -2.22 -0.02
C GLY A 156 -21.65 -2.42 1.46
N ALA A 157 -21.26 -3.65 1.85
CA ALA A 157 -20.75 -3.93 3.19
C ALA A 157 -19.44 -3.20 3.50
N ARG A 158 -18.50 -3.12 2.54
CA ARG A 158 -17.26 -2.34 2.67
C ARG A 158 -17.56 -0.88 2.96
N GLU A 159 -18.44 -0.27 2.17
CA GLU A 159 -18.80 1.15 2.31
C GLU A 159 -19.49 1.43 3.65
N ALA A 160 -20.45 0.60 4.05
CA ALA A 160 -21.12 0.72 5.34
C ALA A 160 -20.16 0.50 6.53
N ALA A 161 -19.24 -0.46 6.45
CA ALA A 161 -18.23 -0.69 7.48
C ALA A 161 -17.29 0.51 7.65
N LEU A 162 -16.82 1.10 6.54
CA LEU A 162 -15.98 2.29 6.57
C LEU A 162 -16.73 3.51 7.12
N ALA A 163 -18.01 3.68 6.77
CA ALA A 163 -18.84 4.74 7.32
C ALA A 163 -19.01 4.60 8.84
N LEU A 164 -19.23 3.39 9.35
CA LEU A 164 -19.31 3.13 10.80
C LEU A 164 -17.99 3.40 11.54
N LEU A 165 -16.85 3.10 10.92
CA LEU A 165 -15.53 3.38 11.50
C LEU A 165 -15.15 4.87 11.44
N SER A 166 -15.68 5.60 10.46
CA SER A 166 -15.45 7.04 10.30
C SER A 166 -16.46 7.90 11.08
N ALA A 167 -17.59 7.33 11.50
CA ALA A 167 -18.58 8.05 12.28
C ALA A 167 -17.93 8.51 13.59
N PRO A 168 -18.03 9.81 13.94
CA PRO A 168 -17.61 10.25 15.26
C PRO A 168 -18.36 9.42 16.30
N PRO A 169 -17.70 8.99 17.40
CA PRO A 169 -18.35 8.18 18.42
C PRO A 169 -19.62 8.90 18.85
N ALA A 170 -20.77 8.31 18.51
CA ALA A 170 -22.08 8.91 18.75
C ALA A 170 -22.10 9.34 20.21
N ALA A 171 -22.19 10.65 20.40
CA ALA A 171 -22.01 11.36 21.64
C ALA A 171 -22.70 10.65 22.82
N ALA A 172 -21.95 9.83 23.56
CA ALA A 172 -22.26 9.49 24.94
C ALA A 172 -21.96 10.72 25.80
N VAL A 173 -22.72 11.79 25.56
CA VAL A 173 -22.78 12.98 26.42
C VAL A 173 -23.73 12.62 27.56
N ALA A 174 -23.23 11.79 28.47
CA ALA A 174 -23.67 11.85 29.84
C ALA A 174 -22.87 13.00 30.46
N GLU A 175 -23.52 14.17 30.60
CA GLU A 175 -22.98 15.32 31.32
C GLU A 175 -22.56 14.89 32.73
N LYS A 176 -21.26 14.64 32.91
CA LYS A 176 -20.67 14.61 34.24
C LYS A 176 -20.42 16.06 34.64
N PRO A 177 -20.86 16.50 35.83
CA PRO A 177 -20.63 17.87 36.30
C PRO A 177 -19.13 18.17 36.28
N GLU A 178 -18.79 19.20 35.51
CA GLU A 178 -17.43 19.61 35.21
C GLU A 178 -16.75 20.11 36.48
N LYS A 179 -15.81 19.31 37.01
CA LYS A 179 -14.91 19.79 38.07
C LYS A 179 -14.03 20.90 37.49
N PRO A 180 -13.79 22.00 38.23
CA PRO A 180 -13.00 23.13 37.75
C PRO A 180 -11.63 22.65 37.26
N ARG A 181 -11.36 22.90 35.96
CA ARG A 181 -10.10 22.56 35.32
C ARG A 181 -8.95 23.28 36.05
N PRO A 182 -7.93 22.56 36.53
CA PRO A 182 -6.71 23.20 37.01
C PRO A 182 -6.11 24.01 35.87
N THR A 183 -5.73 25.24 36.17
CA THR A 183 -5.04 26.17 35.27
C THR A 183 -3.83 25.49 34.65
N VAL A 184 -3.92 25.18 33.35
CA VAL A 184 -2.86 24.52 32.59
C VAL A 184 -1.65 25.47 32.58
N SER A 185 -0.60 25.07 33.29
CA SER A 185 0.66 25.79 33.30
C SER A 185 1.17 25.90 31.85
N ARG A 186 1.50 27.13 31.46
CA ARG A 186 2.01 27.54 30.15
C ARG A 186 2.97 26.47 29.59
N PRO A 187 2.79 25.99 28.34
CA PRO A 187 3.66 24.99 27.73
C PRO A 187 5.11 25.43 27.88
N ARG A 188 5.92 24.59 28.52
CA ARG A 188 7.33 24.86 28.79
C ARG A 188 8.00 25.07 27.43
N GLU A 189 8.38 26.30 27.14
CA GLU A 189 9.04 26.73 25.90
C GLU A 189 10.34 25.92 25.77
N ARG A 190 10.30 24.87 24.95
CA ARG A 190 11.41 23.92 24.82
C ARG A 190 12.44 24.53 23.88
N ALA A 191 13.72 24.38 24.22
CA ALA A 191 14.83 24.94 23.47
C ALA A 191 14.71 24.65 21.95
N PRO A 192 14.96 25.63 21.09
CA PRO A 192 14.86 25.48 19.64
C PRO A 192 15.71 24.29 19.18
N GLY A 193 15.18 23.50 18.25
CA GLY A 193 15.95 22.45 17.57
C GLY A 193 17.19 23.05 16.91
N LYS A 194 18.29 22.29 16.86
CA LYS A 194 19.49 22.72 16.12
C LYS A 194 19.13 22.74 14.64
N GLU A 195 19.51 23.78 13.91
CA GLU A 195 19.33 23.83 12.46
C GLU A 195 20.24 22.80 11.78
N PRO A 196 19.78 22.09 10.72
CA PRO A 196 20.61 21.11 10.03
C PRO A 196 21.76 21.81 9.29
N GLN A 197 22.97 21.27 9.43
CA GLN A 197 24.14 21.71 8.67
C GLN A 197 23.92 21.53 7.16
N LYS A 198 24.49 22.43 6.35
CA LYS A 198 24.37 22.44 4.90
C LYS A 198 25.35 21.47 4.27
N ARG A 199 25.08 21.05 3.02
CA ARG A 199 25.99 20.16 2.27
C ARG A 199 27.42 20.70 2.14
N SER A 200 27.58 22.02 2.07
CA SER A 200 28.89 22.69 2.02
C SER A 200 29.77 22.45 3.24
N ASP A 201 29.17 22.06 4.37
CA ASP A 201 29.84 21.95 5.66
C ASP A 201 30.53 20.58 5.84
N PHE A 202 30.46 19.71 4.83
CA PHE A 202 30.95 18.33 4.87
C PHE A 202 31.97 18.07 3.77
N GLU A 203 33.09 17.46 4.14
CA GLU A 203 34.17 17.08 3.21
C GLU A 203 33.73 15.98 2.24
N SER A 204 32.88 15.06 2.68
CA SER A 204 32.41 13.92 1.87
C SER A 204 30.88 13.85 1.78
N ALA A 205 30.40 13.19 0.73
CA ALA A 205 28.97 12.96 0.52
C ALA A 205 28.40 12.01 1.58
N GLU A 206 29.18 11.00 1.97
CA GLU A 206 28.84 10.01 2.99
C GLU A 206 28.61 10.67 4.34
N ALA A 207 29.50 11.58 4.75
CA ALA A 207 29.38 12.30 6.02
C ALA A 207 28.11 13.17 6.05
N PHE A 208 27.82 13.86 4.94
CA PHE A 208 26.58 14.62 4.81
C PHE A 208 25.33 13.74 4.87
N VAL A 209 25.31 12.60 4.17
CA VAL A 209 24.17 11.67 4.19
C VAL A 209 23.93 11.13 5.60
N VAL A 210 24.98 10.69 6.31
CA VAL A 210 24.87 10.20 7.69
C VAL A 210 24.27 11.28 8.61
N HIS A 211 24.76 12.52 8.51
CA HIS A 211 24.23 13.65 9.27
C HIS A 211 22.76 13.93 8.95
N ALA A 212 22.40 13.99 7.66
CA ALA A 212 21.03 14.27 7.23
C ALA A 212 20.04 13.21 7.73
N LEU A 213 20.40 11.93 7.64
CA LEU A 213 19.56 10.83 8.13
C LEU A 213 19.42 10.85 9.66
N GLN A 214 20.50 11.14 10.39
CA GLN A 214 20.45 11.26 11.84
C GLN A 214 19.59 12.45 12.28
N TYR A 215 19.71 13.60 11.59
CA TYR A 215 18.88 14.77 11.84
C TYR A 215 17.39 14.47 11.66
N VAL A 216 17.00 13.82 10.56
CA VAL A 216 15.60 13.44 10.30
C VAL A 216 15.09 12.45 11.34
N LEU A 217 15.92 11.49 11.77
CA LEU A 217 15.57 10.58 12.85
C LEU A 217 15.35 11.31 14.17
N ASP A 218 16.25 12.22 14.55
CA ASP A 218 16.15 12.98 15.79
C ASP A 218 14.88 13.84 15.81
N GLU A 219 14.54 14.47 14.68
CA GLU A 219 13.28 15.21 14.53
C GLU A 219 12.07 14.28 14.63
N TRP A 220 12.14 13.05 14.09
CA TRP A 220 11.08 12.07 14.24
C TRP A 220 10.95 11.58 15.70
N TYR A 221 12.05 11.33 16.40
CA TYR A 221 12.04 11.05 17.85
C TYR A 221 11.36 12.18 18.62
N ARG A 222 11.72 13.44 18.33
CA ARG A 222 11.07 14.60 18.96
C ARG A 222 9.58 14.65 18.65
N PHE A 223 9.18 14.39 17.42
CA PHE A 223 7.77 14.34 17.03
C PHE A 223 6.99 13.27 17.80
N VAL A 224 7.53 12.04 17.89
CA VAL A 224 6.89 10.94 18.63
C VAL A 224 6.84 11.23 20.13
N ASP A 225 7.93 11.76 20.71
CA ASP A 225 7.96 12.16 22.11
C ASP A 225 6.96 13.29 22.42
N LEU A 226 6.80 14.26 21.52
CA LEU A 226 5.79 15.32 21.68
C LEU A 226 4.37 14.80 21.52
N ALA A 227 4.14 13.88 20.58
CA ALA A 227 2.84 13.26 20.36
C ALA A 227 2.41 12.37 21.53
N LEU A 228 3.36 11.75 22.24
CA LEU A 228 3.09 10.84 23.37
C LEU A 228 3.28 11.50 24.74
N GLY A 229 3.99 12.62 24.81
CA GLY A 229 4.49 13.28 26.03
C GLY A 229 3.51 14.23 26.71
N GLY A 230 2.42 13.70 27.29
CA GLY A 230 1.69 14.39 28.38
C GLY A 230 2.28 14.07 29.76
N PRO A 231 1.93 14.77 30.85
CA PRO A 231 2.41 14.47 32.21
C PRO A 231 2.12 13.05 32.71
N ASP A 232 1.18 12.33 32.07
CA ASP A 232 0.88 10.91 32.32
C ASP A 232 1.65 9.94 31.39
N ALA A 233 2.56 10.44 30.55
CA ALA A 233 3.20 9.67 29.47
C ALA A 233 3.94 8.43 29.96
N GLN A 234 4.52 8.47 31.17
CA GLN A 234 5.25 7.32 31.72
C GLN A 234 4.32 6.11 31.95
N LYS A 235 3.12 6.33 32.50
CA LYS A 235 2.11 5.27 32.70
C LYS A 235 1.44 4.85 31.40
N ARG A 236 1.33 5.76 30.42
CA ARG A 236 0.77 5.44 29.10
C ARG A 236 1.78 4.75 28.18
N LYS A 237 3.09 4.94 28.34
CA LYS A 237 4.12 4.32 27.47
C LYS A 237 4.02 2.79 27.44
N GLU A 238 3.85 2.14 28.58
CA GLU A 238 3.76 0.66 28.65
C GLU A 238 2.45 0.10 28.06
N ALA A 239 1.32 0.79 28.28
CA ALA A 239 0.02 0.36 27.76
C ALA A 239 -0.23 0.78 26.29
N SER A 240 0.37 1.91 25.87
CA SER A 240 0.23 2.48 24.53
C SER A 240 1.19 1.85 23.53
N ALA A 241 2.41 1.46 23.90
CA ALA A 241 3.33 0.81 22.95
C ALA A 241 2.73 -0.50 22.38
N ARG A 242 2.08 -1.31 23.22
CA ARG A 242 1.40 -2.55 22.78
C ARG A 242 0.14 -2.28 21.94
N ARG A 243 -0.64 -1.23 22.26
CA ARG A 243 -1.87 -0.87 21.51
C ARG A 243 -1.58 -0.09 20.23
N ALA A 244 -0.58 0.79 20.21
CA ALA A 244 -0.20 1.62 19.08
C ALA A 244 0.51 0.82 17.99
N ALA A 245 1.34 -0.18 18.33
CA ALA A 245 1.87 -1.13 17.36
C ALA A 245 0.74 -1.88 16.64
N THR A 246 -0.27 -2.32 17.41
CA THR A 246 -1.45 -3.00 16.88
C THR A 246 -2.33 -2.04 16.06
N ALA A 247 -2.52 -0.80 16.51
CA ALA A 247 -3.36 0.21 15.87
C ALA A 247 -2.74 0.86 14.62
N ALA A 248 -1.43 1.07 14.56
CA ALA A 248 -0.72 1.60 13.39
C ALA A 248 -0.73 0.60 12.23
N ALA A 249 -0.63 -0.70 12.52
CA ALA A 249 -0.89 -1.76 11.55
C ALA A 249 -2.36 -1.77 11.08
N ALA A 250 -3.27 -1.29 11.92
CA ALA A 250 -4.71 -1.34 11.70
C ALA A 250 -5.27 -0.13 10.94
N THR A 251 -4.81 1.09 11.22
CA THR A 251 -5.32 2.30 10.55
C THR A 251 -4.77 2.42 9.14
N GLY A 252 -3.59 1.87 8.85
CA GLY A 252 -3.00 1.85 7.49
C GLY A 252 -2.89 3.22 6.84
N GLY A 253 -3.01 4.29 7.62
CA GLY A 253 -2.85 5.68 7.21
C GLY A 253 -1.44 6.13 7.56
N ALA A 254 -0.87 7.01 6.74
CA ALA A 254 0.48 7.52 6.93
C ALA A 254 0.71 8.09 8.35
N GLU A 255 -0.32 8.70 8.95
CA GLU A 255 -0.27 9.24 10.31
C GLU A 255 -0.03 8.17 11.39
N GLY A 256 -0.59 6.96 11.21
CA GLY A 256 -0.40 5.85 12.16
C GLY A 256 1.05 5.34 12.16
N VAL A 257 1.67 5.28 10.99
CA VAL A 257 3.08 4.88 10.85
C VAL A 257 4.00 5.92 11.47
N LEU A 258 3.76 7.21 11.21
CA LEU A 258 4.57 8.31 11.75
C LEU A 258 4.51 8.43 13.28
N ARG A 259 3.47 7.89 13.93
CA ARG A 259 3.35 7.86 15.41
C ARG A 259 3.76 6.52 16.02
N SER A 260 4.12 5.53 15.21
CA SER A 260 4.46 4.19 15.68
C SER A 260 5.89 4.16 16.21
N GLU A 261 6.03 3.92 17.51
CA GLU A 261 7.34 3.69 18.15
C GLU A 261 8.07 2.49 17.53
N VAL A 262 7.32 1.47 17.10
CA VAL A 262 7.89 0.30 16.42
C VAL A 262 8.47 0.69 15.06
N ALA A 263 7.75 1.51 14.28
CA ALA A 263 8.23 1.99 12.99
C ALA A 263 9.48 2.88 13.14
N LEU A 264 9.50 3.74 14.17
CA LEU A 264 10.65 4.56 14.52
C LEU A 264 11.88 3.70 14.90
N GLN A 265 11.69 2.67 15.73
CA GLN A 265 12.78 1.75 16.10
C GLN A 265 13.31 0.96 14.90
N GLN A 266 12.44 0.45 14.03
CA GLN A 266 12.84 -0.25 12.82
C GLN A 266 13.62 0.68 11.87
N THR A 267 13.13 1.91 11.69
CA THR A 267 13.82 2.90 10.85
C THR A 267 15.17 3.29 11.45
N THR A 268 15.25 3.45 12.78
CA THR A 268 16.51 3.71 13.49
C THR A 268 17.55 2.62 13.25
N LYS A 269 17.15 1.34 13.36
CA LYS A 269 18.06 0.22 13.07
C LYS A 269 18.58 0.27 11.64
N SER A 270 17.71 0.62 10.70
CA SER A 270 18.03 0.60 9.28
C SER A 270 18.91 1.78 8.86
N VAL A 271 18.66 2.98 9.40
CA VAL A 271 19.56 4.13 9.23
C VAL A 271 20.92 3.83 9.83
N LYS A 272 21.00 3.21 11.02
CA LYS A 272 22.30 2.82 11.60
C LYS A 272 23.06 1.82 10.73
N ALA A 273 22.37 0.86 10.12
CA ALA A 273 22.98 -0.08 9.18
C ALA A 273 23.50 0.65 7.93
N LEU A 274 22.69 1.53 7.34
CA LEU A 274 23.09 2.34 6.18
C LEU A 274 24.28 3.26 6.51
N SER A 275 24.28 3.92 7.66
CA SER A 275 25.40 4.76 8.12
C SER A 275 26.70 3.97 8.29
N LYS A 276 26.62 2.70 8.70
CA LYS A 276 27.78 1.82 8.77
C LYS A 276 28.33 1.51 7.37
N LEU A 277 27.46 1.20 6.40
CA LEU A 277 27.87 0.94 5.01
C LEU A 277 28.54 2.19 4.39
N LEU A 278 27.99 3.37 4.66
CA LEU A 278 28.56 4.65 4.21
C LEU A 278 29.94 4.91 4.85
N GLY A 279 30.07 4.69 6.17
CA GLY A 279 31.33 4.87 6.88
C GLY A 279 32.43 3.92 6.43
N ASN A 280 32.06 2.70 6.03
CA ASN A 280 32.98 1.70 5.49
C ASN A 280 33.26 1.86 3.98
N GLN A 281 32.62 2.83 3.31
CA GLN A 281 32.68 3.02 1.85
C GLN A 281 32.29 1.75 1.06
N GLU A 282 31.33 0.98 1.60
CA GLU A 282 30.85 -0.26 0.98
C GLU A 282 29.78 -0.02 -0.11
N LEU A 283 29.36 1.23 -0.30
CA LEU A 283 28.37 1.62 -1.31
C LEU A 283 29.07 2.26 -2.52
N GLY A 284 28.61 1.90 -3.73
CA GLY A 284 29.08 2.54 -4.95
C GLY A 284 28.86 4.06 -4.94
N SER A 285 29.81 4.83 -5.48
CA SER A 285 29.75 6.30 -5.53
C SER A 285 28.49 6.84 -6.22
N GLU A 286 27.97 6.12 -7.22
CA GLU A 286 26.71 6.47 -7.89
C GLU A 286 25.50 6.38 -6.93
N ILE A 287 25.47 5.35 -6.07
CA ILE A 287 24.42 5.18 -5.06
C ILE A 287 24.52 6.31 -4.03
N VAL A 288 25.72 6.57 -3.53
CA VAL A 288 25.97 7.64 -2.56
C VAL A 288 25.49 8.99 -3.11
N ALA A 289 25.83 9.32 -4.36
CA ALA A 289 25.38 10.55 -5.00
C ALA A 289 23.85 10.65 -5.15
N LYS A 290 23.16 9.52 -5.39
CA LYS A 290 21.69 9.47 -5.43
C LYS A 290 21.06 9.66 -4.05
N VAL A 291 21.57 8.98 -3.02
CA VAL A 291 21.10 9.15 -1.63
C VAL A 291 21.38 10.57 -1.14
N GLU A 292 22.51 11.17 -1.52
CA GLU A 292 22.83 12.57 -1.24
C GLU A 292 21.77 13.51 -1.80
N ARG A 293 21.35 13.33 -3.06
CA ARG A 293 20.29 14.16 -3.67
C ARG A 293 18.97 14.07 -2.92
N VAL A 294 18.58 12.87 -2.47
CA VAL A 294 17.39 12.68 -1.62
C VAL A 294 17.54 13.47 -0.32
N CYS A 295 18.68 13.32 0.37
CA CYS A 295 18.95 13.99 1.64
C CYS A 295 18.94 15.52 1.51
N ARG A 296 19.53 16.05 0.44
CA ARG A 296 19.56 17.49 0.15
C ARG A 296 18.14 18.06 0.00
N GLY A 297 17.34 17.45 -0.88
CA GLY A 297 15.96 17.89 -1.10
C GLY A 297 15.10 17.79 0.17
N MET A 298 15.32 16.77 1.02
CA MET A 298 14.62 16.67 2.31
C MET A 298 14.97 17.82 3.26
N LEU A 299 16.25 18.15 3.42
CA LEU A 299 16.70 19.22 4.32
C LEU A 299 16.32 20.62 3.81
N GLU A 300 16.31 20.82 2.50
CA GLU A 300 15.89 22.07 1.85
C GLU A 300 14.36 22.20 1.75
N LYS A 301 13.61 21.17 2.20
CA LYS A 301 12.14 21.09 2.13
C LYS A 301 11.58 21.07 0.70
N GLU A 302 12.40 20.67 -0.26
CA GLU A 302 12.03 20.44 -1.65
C GLU A 302 11.55 18.99 -1.85
N TYR A 303 10.43 18.62 -1.23
CA TYR A 303 9.97 17.23 -1.19
C TYR A 303 9.68 16.63 -2.57
N ALA A 304 9.27 17.45 -3.54
CA ALA A 304 9.08 16.99 -4.92
C ALA A 304 10.42 16.53 -5.54
N HIS A 305 11.48 17.30 -5.32
CA HIS A 305 12.83 16.97 -5.79
C HIS A 305 13.38 15.74 -5.06
N ALA A 306 13.22 15.68 -3.74
CA ALA A 306 13.62 14.54 -2.93
C ALA A 306 12.92 13.24 -3.38
N ASN A 307 11.62 13.31 -3.66
CA ASN A 307 10.85 12.16 -4.15
C ASN A 307 11.29 11.72 -5.54
N GLN A 308 11.56 12.66 -6.46
CA GLN A 308 12.11 12.31 -7.78
C GLN A 308 13.46 11.58 -7.64
N ALA A 309 14.38 12.12 -6.84
CA ALA A 309 15.68 11.50 -6.58
C ALA A 309 15.53 10.10 -5.94
N TYR A 310 14.52 9.90 -5.08
CA TYR A 310 14.20 8.60 -4.51
C TYR A 310 13.69 7.62 -5.56
N MET A 311 12.79 8.04 -6.46
CA MET A 311 12.29 7.17 -7.54
C MET A 311 13.41 6.77 -8.51
N ASP A 312 14.30 7.70 -8.87
CA ASP A 312 15.50 7.43 -9.68
C ASP A 312 16.43 6.41 -9.01
N LEU A 313 16.54 6.44 -7.68
CA LEU A 313 17.31 5.49 -6.88
C LEU A 313 16.63 4.12 -6.83
N ALA A 314 15.34 4.08 -6.51
CA ALA A 314 14.60 2.86 -6.26
C ALA A 314 14.27 2.07 -7.54
N ILE A 315 13.92 2.75 -8.63
CA ILE A 315 13.55 2.10 -9.89
C ILE A 315 14.76 2.00 -10.82
N GLY A 316 15.59 3.04 -10.86
CA GLY A 316 16.66 3.19 -11.84
C GLY A 316 17.98 2.49 -11.48
N ASN A 317 18.12 1.90 -10.29
CA ASN A 317 19.39 1.31 -9.85
C ASN A 317 19.26 -0.14 -9.35
N LYS A 318 19.68 -1.11 -10.18
CA LYS A 318 19.75 -2.53 -9.78
C LYS A 318 20.76 -2.80 -8.66
N ALA A 319 21.83 -2.00 -8.57
CA ALA A 319 22.84 -2.14 -7.54
C ALA A 319 22.29 -1.77 -6.16
N TRP A 320 21.37 -0.80 -6.08
CA TRP A 320 20.69 -0.46 -4.81
C TRP A 320 20.04 -1.68 -4.17
N HIS A 321 19.29 -2.47 -4.94
CA HIS A 321 18.61 -3.69 -4.45
C HIS A 321 19.57 -4.83 -4.09
N THR A 322 20.80 -4.80 -4.58
CA THR A 322 21.81 -5.85 -4.35
C THR A 322 22.75 -5.50 -3.20
N GLU A 323 23.18 -4.24 -3.13
CA GLU A 323 24.20 -3.75 -2.20
C GLU A 323 23.57 -3.37 -0.86
N VAL A 324 22.41 -2.71 -0.86
CA VAL A 324 21.71 -2.33 0.36
C VAL A 324 20.81 -3.49 0.79
N PRO A 325 21.07 -4.12 1.95
CA PRO A 325 20.19 -5.16 2.48
C PRO A 325 18.76 -4.62 2.51
N THR A 326 17.84 -5.31 1.84
CA THR A 326 16.47 -4.81 1.78
C THR A 326 15.92 -4.74 3.21
N LEU A 327 15.49 -3.54 3.60
CA LEU A 327 14.84 -3.25 4.88
C LEU A 327 13.64 -4.18 5.18
N MET A 328 13.13 -4.82 4.13
CA MET A 328 11.97 -5.72 4.11
C MET A 328 12.33 -7.16 4.52
N GLU A 329 13.59 -7.59 4.40
CA GLU A 329 14.03 -8.94 4.81
C GLU A 329 14.11 -9.12 6.34
N GLY A 330 14.04 -8.03 7.11
CA GLY A 330 14.03 -8.08 8.58
C GLY A 330 12.68 -8.46 9.20
N GLY A 331 11.68 -8.84 8.41
CA GLY A 331 10.37 -9.30 8.89
C GLY A 331 10.38 -10.78 9.24
N MET A 332 10.55 -11.09 10.53
CA MET A 332 10.27 -12.41 11.15
C MET A 332 11.12 -13.57 10.62
N ASP A 333 12.39 -13.64 11.03
CA ASP A 333 12.89 -14.71 11.91
C ASP A 333 14.42 -14.60 12.04
N GLY A 334 14.90 -14.82 13.26
CA GLY A 334 16.27 -14.53 13.64
C GLY A 334 17.34 -15.41 12.97
N LEU A 335 18.56 -14.88 12.97
CA LEU A 335 19.80 -15.67 13.07
C LEU A 335 19.99 -16.79 12.02
N THR A 336 20.04 -16.43 10.73
CA THR A 336 20.90 -17.19 9.81
C THR A 336 21.72 -16.21 8.98
N GLY A 337 23.02 -16.16 9.24
CA GLY A 337 23.97 -15.45 8.40
C GLY A 337 23.96 -16.05 7.01
N ILE A 338 23.48 -15.29 6.03
CA ILE A 338 23.64 -15.64 4.62
C ILE A 338 25.01 -15.13 4.20
N GLU A 339 25.97 -16.05 4.14
CA GLU A 339 27.17 -15.89 3.33
C GLU A 339 26.74 -15.57 1.90
N ARG A 340 26.96 -14.31 1.47
CA ARG A 340 26.85 -13.95 0.06
C ARG A 340 27.96 -14.73 -0.68
N GLY A 341 27.55 -15.77 -1.40
CA GLY A 341 28.44 -16.60 -2.20
C GLY A 341 29.27 -15.76 -3.17
N ARG A 342 30.59 -15.99 -3.15
CA ARG A 342 31.52 -15.47 -4.17
C ARG A 342 31.09 -16.04 -5.53
N MET A 343 30.54 -15.19 -6.40
CA MET A 343 30.44 -15.51 -7.82
C MET A 343 31.86 -15.48 -8.41
N TRP A 344 32.37 -16.66 -8.76
CA TRP A 344 33.56 -16.81 -9.59
C TRP A 344 33.22 -16.32 -11.00
N LYS A 345 34.04 -15.41 -11.54
CA LYS A 345 34.09 -15.11 -12.97
C LYS A 345 34.72 -16.32 -13.66
N GLN A 346 34.00 -16.91 -14.61
CA GLN A 346 34.58 -17.62 -15.76
C GLN A 346 34.50 -16.70 -16.96
#